data_AF-A0A655PMW8-F1
#
_entry.id   AF-A0A655PMW8-F1
#
_cell.length_a   1.000
_cell.length_b   1.000
_cell.length_c   1.000
_cell.angle_alpha   90.00
_cell.angle_beta   90.00
_cell.angle_gamma   90.00
#
_symmetry.space_group_name_H-M   'P 1'
#
loop_
_entity.id
_entity.type
_entity.pdbx_description
1 polymer ?
#
loop_
_entity_poly.entity_id
_entity_poly.type
_entity_poly.pdbx_seq_one_letter_code
_entity_poly.pdbx_strand_id
1 'polypeptide(L)'
;MAKEQNISVLSYLANEHASPIISYLGPIVAFAAITSSYFGHFLGAHEGLVGLVKSRSNMQVSKIEKISLGFIVITTWIVAIVNPSILGMIETMGAPMIAAILFLLPVFAMQHKVPAMAKFKTSAPVQIFTVICGLAAISSVIYGAL
;
A
#
# COMPACT_ATOMS: atom_id res chain seq x y z
N MET A 1 -8.86 1.84 -21.24
CA MET A 1 -8.79 0.41 -21.60
C MET A 1 -8.58 -0.51 -20.39
N ALA A 2 -7.36 -0.93 -20.00
CA ALA A 2 -7.18 -1.84 -18.82
C ALA A 2 -7.64 -1.21 -17.49
N LYS A 3 -7.37 0.09 -17.29
CA LYS A 3 -7.85 0.90 -16.16
C LYS A 3 -9.38 0.89 -16.04
N GLU A 4 -10.09 0.92 -17.17
CA GLU A 4 -11.56 0.98 -17.20
C GLU A 4 -12.19 -0.37 -16.86
N GLN A 5 -11.55 -1.46 -17.26
CA GLN A 5 -12.00 -2.82 -16.98
C GLN A 5 -11.61 -3.32 -15.58
N ASN A 6 -10.78 -2.56 -14.84
CA ASN A 6 -10.25 -2.92 -13.52
C ASN A 6 -9.61 -4.33 -13.46
N ILE A 7 -8.93 -4.71 -14.55
CA ILE A 7 -8.20 -5.97 -14.67
C ILE A 7 -6.69 -5.71 -14.77
N SER A 8 -5.89 -6.74 -14.51
CA SER A 8 -4.44 -6.65 -14.68
C SER A 8 -4.09 -6.34 -16.14
N VAL A 9 -2.99 -5.61 -16.37
CA VAL A 9 -2.51 -5.30 -17.72
C VAL A 9 -2.28 -6.57 -18.54
N LEU A 10 -1.78 -7.64 -17.89
CA LEU A 10 -1.55 -8.93 -18.53
C LEU A 10 -2.87 -9.62 -18.93
N SER A 11 -3.90 -9.53 -18.08
CA SER A 11 -5.25 -10.02 -18.40
C SER A 11 -5.89 -9.22 -19.54
N TYR A 12 -5.65 -7.91 -19.59
CA TYR A 12 -6.13 -7.07 -20.70
C TYR A 12 -5.46 -7.45 -22.03
N LEU A 13 -4.13 -7.63 -22.04
CA LEU A 13 -3.41 -8.06 -23.24
C LEU A 13 -3.84 -9.44 -23.73
N ALA A 14 -4.19 -10.34 -22.80
CA ALA A 14 -4.76 -11.66 -23.10
C ALA A 14 -6.15 -11.61 -23.75
N ASN A 15 -6.92 -10.55 -23.50
CA ASN A 15 -8.27 -10.36 -24.05
C ASN A 15 -8.24 -9.66 -25.42
N GLU A 16 -7.34 -8.69 -25.61
CA GLU A 16 -7.24 -7.93 -26.88
C GLU A 16 -6.43 -8.66 -27.95
N HIS A 17 -5.39 -9.41 -27.56
CA HIS A 17 -4.57 -10.16 -28.49
C HIS A 17 -5.02 -11.62 -28.54
N ALA A 18 -5.61 -12.02 -29.67
CA ALA A 18 -6.06 -13.40 -29.96
C ALA A 18 -4.90 -14.42 -30.17
N SER A 19 -3.71 -14.17 -29.63
CA SER A 19 -2.64 -15.17 -29.61
C SER A 19 -2.99 -16.24 -28.59
N PRO A 20 -3.16 -17.53 -28.99
CA PRO A 20 -3.59 -18.59 -28.09
C PRO A 20 -2.68 -18.71 -26.85
N ILE A 21 -1.39 -18.46 -27.02
CA ILE A 21 -0.40 -18.56 -25.93
C ILE A 21 -0.66 -17.47 -24.86
N ILE A 22 -0.90 -16.23 -25.28
CA ILE A 22 -1.08 -15.10 -24.36
C ILE A 22 -2.44 -15.19 -23.67
N SER A 23 -3.48 -15.63 -24.39
CA SER A 23 -4.84 -15.77 -23.86
C SER A 23 -4.92 -16.80 -22.72
N TYR A 24 -4.21 -17.95 -22.84
CA TYR A 24 -4.17 -18.96 -21.78
C TYR A 24 -3.16 -18.65 -20.67
N LEU A 25 -1.93 -18.25 -21.02
CA LEU A 25 -0.88 -18.04 -20.02
C LEU A 25 -1.04 -16.73 -19.26
N GLY A 26 -1.60 -15.68 -19.88
CA GLY A 26 -1.75 -14.36 -19.26
C GLY A 26 -2.51 -14.41 -17.93
N PRO A 27 -3.74 -14.97 -17.88
CA PRO A 27 -4.49 -15.11 -16.63
C PRO A 27 -3.80 -16.01 -15.60
N ILE A 28 -3.16 -17.11 -16.02
CA ILE A 28 -2.45 -18.03 -15.12
C ILE A 28 -1.28 -17.32 -14.45
N VAL A 29 -0.47 -16.59 -15.22
CA VAL A 29 0.66 -15.83 -14.71
C VAL A 29 0.18 -14.69 -13.81
N ALA A 30 -0.88 -13.98 -14.19
CA ALA A 30 -1.47 -12.94 -13.36
C ALA A 30 -1.96 -13.50 -12.01
N PHE A 31 -2.65 -14.65 -12.02
CA PHE A 31 -3.10 -15.33 -10.81
C PHE A 31 -1.93 -15.76 -9.91
N ALA A 32 -0.88 -16.37 -10.49
CA ALA A 32 0.31 -16.78 -9.77
C ALA A 32 1.04 -15.57 -9.14
N ALA A 33 1.18 -14.47 -9.90
CA ALA A 33 1.80 -13.24 -9.44
C ALA A 33 1.01 -12.59 -8.27
N ILE A 34 -0.32 -12.52 -8.38
CA ILE A 34 -1.19 -11.98 -7.33
C ILE A 34 -1.08 -12.85 -6.07
N THR A 35 -1.20 -14.17 -6.21
CA THR A 35 -1.15 -15.11 -5.08
C THR A 35 0.19 -15.05 -4.35
N SER A 36 1.31 -15.01 -5.10
CA SER A 36 2.65 -14.89 -4.53
C SER A 36 2.85 -13.55 -3.81
N SER A 37 2.46 -12.44 -4.43
CA SER A 37 2.57 -11.09 -3.84
C SER A 37 1.68 -10.90 -2.60
N TYR A 38 0.52 -11.57 -2.56
CA TYR A 38 -0.45 -11.44 -1.47
C TYR A 38 0.15 -11.79 -0.11
N PHE A 39 0.91 -12.89 0.00
CA PHE A 39 1.41 -13.34 1.30
C PHE A 39 2.34 -12.33 1.98
N GLY A 40 3.21 -11.66 1.22
CA GLY A 40 4.09 -10.64 1.78
C GLY A 40 3.33 -9.43 2.34
N HIS A 41 2.32 -8.97 1.60
CA HIS A 41 1.47 -7.86 2.04
C HIS A 41 0.55 -8.25 3.20
N PHE A 42 -0.02 -9.46 3.15
CA PHE A 42 -0.89 -10.00 4.19
C PHE A 42 -0.14 -10.15 5.51
N LEU A 43 1.05 -10.77 5.51
CA LEU A 43 1.86 -10.94 6.72
C LEU A 43 2.27 -9.58 7.29
N GLY A 44 2.77 -8.66 6.45
CA GLY A 44 3.14 -7.33 6.90
C GLY A 44 1.98 -6.53 7.50
N ALA A 45 0.79 -6.60 6.88
CA ALA A 45 -0.41 -5.96 7.40
C ALA A 45 -0.90 -6.60 8.70
N HIS A 46 -0.90 -7.93 8.79
CA HIS A 46 -1.34 -8.68 9.96
C HIS A 46 -0.43 -8.41 11.17
N GLU A 47 0.88 -8.54 10.99
CA GLU A 47 1.88 -8.24 12.03
C GLU A 47 1.83 -6.78 12.44
N GLY A 48 1.71 -5.86 11.48
CA GLY A 48 1.55 -4.43 11.74
C GLY A 48 0.32 -4.13 12.60
N LEU A 49 -0.84 -4.69 12.25
CA LEU A 49 -2.08 -4.50 13.00
C LEU A 49 -1.98 -5.10 14.41
N VAL A 50 -1.46 -6.33 14.54
CA VAL A 50 -1.26 -7.00 15.83
C VAL A 50 -0.32 -6.19 16.72
N GLY A 51 0.81 -5.71 16.17
CA GLY A 51 1.78 -4.89 16.90
C GLY A 51 1.20 -3.56 17.37
N LEU A 52 0.44 -2.87 16.50
CA LEU A 52 -0.23 -1.62 16.84
C LEU A 52 -1.25 -1.81 17.98
N VAL A 53 -2.15 -2.80 17.85
CA VAL A 53 -3.17 -3.07 18.88
C VAL A 53 -2.53 -3.53 20.18
N LYS A 54 -1.48 -4.35 20.12
CA LYS A 54 -0.77 -4.83 21.31
C LYS A 54 -0.07 -3.69 22.05
N SER A 55 0.51 -2.73 21.33
CA SER A 55 1.17 -1.56 21.96
C SER A 55 0.20 -0.65 22.74
N ARG A 56 -1.11 -0.76 22.48
CA ARG A 56 -2.16 0.05 23.08
C ARG A 56 -3.13 -0.74 23.97
N SER A 57 -2.97 -2.06 24.12
CA SER A 57 -3.90 -2.90 24.86
C SER A 57 -3.23 -4.03 25.65
N ASN A 58 -3.86 -4.39 26.78
CA ASN A 58 -3.45 -5.53 27.61
C ASN A 58 -4.06 -6.87 27.14
N MET A 59 -4.67 -6.90 25.95
CA MET A 59 -5.28 -8.12 25.42
C MET A 59 -4.21 -9.19 25.12
N GLN A 60 -4.61 -10.46 25.24
CA GLN A 60 -3.78 -11.60 24.87
C GLN A 60 -3.51 -11.58 23.36
N VAL A 61 -2.24 -11.81 22.98
CA VAL A 61 -1.79 -11.73 21.57
C VAL A 61 -2.59 -12.67 20.67
N SER A 62 -2.84 -13.90 21.09
CA SER A 62 -3.63 -14.89 20.35
C SER A 62 -5.06 -14.41 20.02
N LYS A 63 -5.65 -13.56 20.87
CA LYS A 63 -6.98 -12.98 20.63
C LYS A 63 -6.90 -11.86 19.60
N ILE A 64 -5.86 -11.02 19.68
CA ILE A 64 -5.60 -9.94 18.71
C ILE A 64 -5.31 -10.54 17.33
N GLU A 65 -4.52 -11.61 17.24
CA GLU A 65 -4.19 -12.28 15.98
C GLU A 65 -5.44 -12.82 15.27
N LYS A 66 -6.36 -13.47 16.01
CA LYS A 66 -7.62 -13.99 15.45
C LYS A 66 -8.54 -12.86 14.98
N ILE A 67 -8.64 -11.77 15.75
CA ILE A 67 -9.44 -10.60 15.37
C ILE A 67 -8.82 -9.92 14.14
N SER A 68 -7.50 -9.74 14.12
CA SER A 68 -6.76 -9.18 12.99
C SER A 68 -6.97 -9.99 11.72
N LEU A 69 -6.83 -11.31 11.80
CA LEU A 69 -7.08 -12.23 10.70
C LEU A 69 -8.52 -12.10 10.19
N GLY A 70 -9.50 -12.17 11.08
CA GLY A 70 -10.92 -12.03 10.73
C GLY A 70 -11.22 -10.69 10.07
N PHE A 71 -10.65 -9.60 10.59
CA PHE A 71 -10.79 -8.26 10.02
C PHE A 71 -10.21 -8.19 8.60
N ILE A 72 -9.00 -8.68 8.38
CA ILE A 72 -8.36 -8.65 7.06
C ILE A 72 -9.15 -9.49 6.04
N VAL A 73 -9.61 -10.69 6.42
CA VAL A 73 -10.39 -11.55 5.52
C VAL A 73 -11.73 -10.90 5.16
N ILE A 74 -12.49 -10.41 6.15
CA ILE A 74 -13.80 -9.80 5.92
C ILE A 74 -13.67 -8.55 5.05
N THR A 75 -12.70 -7.67 5.36
CA THR A 75 -12.49 -6.44 4.59
C THR A 75 -12.05 -6.74 3.16
N THR A 76 -11.13 -7.68 2.95
CA THR A 76 -10.69 -8.10 1.61
C THR A 76 -11.84 -8.70 0.81
N TRP A 77 -12.70 -9.50 1.46
CA TRP A 77 -13.86 -10.10 0.81
C TRP A 77 -14.90 -9.05 0.39
N ILE A 78 -15.17 -8.06 1.23
CA ILE A 78 -16.04 -6.93 0.89
C ILE A 78 -15.48 -6.17 -0.32
N VAL A 79 -14.18 -5.85 -0.30
CA VAL A 79 -13.51 -5.15 -1.42
C VAL A 79 -13.59 -5.98 -2.71
N ALA A 80 -13.45 -7.31 -2.63
CA ALA A 80 -13.57 -8.18 -3.79
C ALA A 80 -14.98 -8.16 -4.41
N ILE A 81 -16.03 -8.01 -3.61
CA ILE A 81 -17.42 -7.92 -4.09
C ILE A 81 -17.72 -6.53 -4.66
N VAL A 82 -17.32 -5.46 -3.96
CA VAL A 82 -17.55 -4.07 -4.38
C VAL A 82 -16.74 -3.73 -5.64
N ASN A 83 -15.61 -4.41 -5.84
CA ASN A 83 -14.69 -4.21 -6.96
C ASN A 83 -14.34 -2.72 -7.21
N PRO A 84 -13.86 -1.99 -6.19
CA PRO A 84 -13.45 -0.60 -6.38
C PRO A 84 -12.23 -0.52 -7.30
N SER A 85 -12.05 0.62 -7.97
CA SER A 85 -10.91 0.87 -8.85
C SER A 85 -9.58 0.64 -8.12
N ILE A 86 -8.81 -0.36 -8.52
CA ILE A 86 -7.50 -0.69 -7.90
C ILE A 86 -6.54 0.49 -8.05
N LEU A 87 -6.51 1.08 -9.25
CA LEU A 87 -5.67 2.24 -9.49
C LEU A 87 -6.12 3.45 -8.65
N GLY A 88 -7.43 3.65 -8.51
CA GLY A 88 -7.98 4.67 -7.63
C GLY A 88 -7.56 4.47 -6.17
N MET A 89 -7.56 3.23 -5.66
CA MET A 89 -7.07 2.93 -4.30
C MET A 89 -5.57 3.24 -4.13
N ILE A 90 -4.75 2.90 -5.12
CA ILE A 90 -3.31 3.20 -5.11
C ILE A 90 -3.07 4.71 -5.13
N GLU A 91 -3.79 5.44 -5.99
CA GLU A 91 -3.66 6.88 -6.14
C GLU A 91 -4.14 7.61 -4.88
N THR A 92 -5.33 7.29 -4.36
CA THR A 92 -5.97 8.03 -3.27
C THR A 92 -5.45 7.67 -1.87
N MET A 93 -5.11 6.41 -1.62
CA MET A 93 -4.64 5.95 -0.29
C MET A 93 -3.16 5.62 -0.29
N GLY A 94 -2.67 4.93 -1.32
CA GLY A 94 -1.28 4.49 -1.41
C GLY A 94 -0.29 5.64 -1.56
N ALA A 95 -0.54 6.55 -2.51
CA ALA A 95 0.39 7.63 -2.82
C ALA A 95 0.62 8.60 -1.64
N PRO A 96 -0.41 9.05 -0.89
CA PRO A 96 -0.20 9.89 0.30
C PRO A 96 0.59 9.16 1.40
N MET A 97 0.30 7.88 1.63
CA MET A 97 1.00 7.09 2.64
C MET A 97 2.48 6.91 2.28
N ILE A 98 2.77 6.58 1.02
CA ILE A 98 4.14 6.44 0.52
C ILE A 98 4.87 7.78 0.58
N ALA A 99 4.24 8.88 0.16
CA ALA A 99 4.83 10.21 0.25
C ALA A 99 5.16 10.59 1.71
N ALA A 100 4.27 10.30 2.65
CA ALA A 100 4.51 10.52 4.07
C ALA A 100 5.71 9.70 4.59
N ILE A 101 5.79 8.41 4.24
CA ILE A 101 6.87 7.52 4.68
C ILE A 101 8.22 7.91 4.05
N LEU A 102 8.24 8.27 2.76
CA LEU A 102 9.49 8.54 2.05
C LEU A 102 10.02 9.96 2.25
N PHE A 103 9.14 10.97 2.35
CA PHE A 103 9.56 12.37 2.42
C PHE A 103 9.48 12.93 3.85
N LEU A 104 8.39 12.68 4.58
CA LEU A 104 8.13 13.35 5.87
C LEU A 104 8.75 12.58 7.05
N LEU A 105 8.51 11.27 7.10
CA LEU A 105 8.94 10.40 8.20
C LEU A 105 10.46 10.44 8.45
N PRO A 106 11.37 10.34 7.46
CA PRO A 106 12.80 10.39 7.72
C PRO A 106 13.24 11.75 8.27
N VAL A 107 12.73 12.86 7.71
CA VAL A 107 13.06 14.21 8.20
C VAL A 107 12.66 14.36 9.66
N PHE A 108 11.43 13.95 10.01
CA PHE A 108 10.94 13.99 11.38
C PHE A 108 11.72 13.07 12.34
N ALA A 109 12.03 11.85 11.89
CA ALA A 109 12.79 10.88 12.68
C ALA A 109 14.21 11.38 12.99
N MET A 110 14.91 11.93 12.00
CA MET A 110 16.25 12.49 12.16
C MET A 110 16.26 13.73 13.05
N GLN A 111 15.25 14.61 12.95
CA GLN A 111 15.23 15.87 13.68
C GLN A 111 14.85 15.72 15.17
N HIS A 112 13.76 14.99 15.46
CA HIS A 112 13.05 15.16 16.74
C HIS A 112 12.76 13.86 17.51
N LYS A 113 12.64 12.71 16.85
CA LYS A 113 12.12 11.48 17.49
C LYS A 113 13.15 10.41 17.80
N VAL A 114 14.20 10.26 16.98
CA VAL A 114 15.12 9.12 17.09
C VAL A 114 16.57 9.62 17.25
N PRO A 115 17.10 9.68 18.49
CA PRO A 115 18.44 10.18 18.76
C PRO A 115 19.54 9.48 17.95
N ALA A 116 19.38 8.17 17.72
CA ALA A 116 20.32 7.37 16.93
C ALA A 116 20.39 7.78 15.44
N MET A 117 19.34 8.42 14.92
CA MET A 117 19.28 8.92 13.54
C MET A 117 19.81 10.35 13.39
N ALA A 118 20.12 11.05 14.48
CA ALA A 118 20.60 12.43 14.42
C ALA A 118 21.91 12.60 13.63
N LYS A 119 22.73 11.55 13.56
CA LYS A 119 23.98 11.52 12.76
C LYS A 119 23.75 11.57 11.25
N PHE A 120 22.55 11.24 10.78
CA PHE A 120 22.19 11.25 9.37
C PHE A 120 21.52 12.56 8.94
N LYS A 121 21.42 13.55 9.84
CA LYS A 121 20.83 14.86 9.55
C LYS A 121 21.51 15.51 8.34
N THR A 122 20.72 15.72 7.28
CA THR A 122 21.10 16.51 6.11
C THR A 122 21.11 18.01 6.41
N SER A 123 21.55 18.85 5.48
CA SER A 123 21.47 20.31 5.64
C SER A 123 20.02 20.78 5.73
N ALA A 124 19.78 21.86 6.48
CA ALA A 124 18.44 22.41 6.68
C ALA A 124 17.68 22.75 5.38
N PRO A 125 18.32 23.30 4.32
CA PRO A 125 17.64 23.55 3.05
C PRO A 125 17.11 22.28 2.38
N VAL A 126 17.89 21.18 2.42
CA VAL A 126 17.48 19.89 1.84
C VAL A 126 16.28 19.34 2.59
N GLN A 127 16.29 19.40 3.92
CA GLN A 127 15.17 18.92 4.73
C GLN A 127 13.89 19.72 4.46
N ILE A 128 13.98 21.04 4.40
CA ILE A 128 12.84 21.91 4.07
C ILE A 128 12.30 21.58 2.68
N PHE A 129 13.19 21.44 1.68
CA PHE A 129 12.81 21.06 0.34
C PHE A 129 12.09 19.70 0.30
N THR A 130 12.63 18.68 0.95
CA THR A 130 12.02 17.35 1.03
C THR A 130 10.62 17.40 1.66
N VAL A 131 10.44 18.17 2.74
CA VAL A 131 9.13 18.35 3.39
C VAL A 131 8.15 19.05 2.45
N ILE A 132 8.56 20.12 1.77
CA ILE A 132 7.72 20.83 0.80
C ILE A 132 7.28 19.90 -0.34
N CYS A 133 8.20 19.12 -0.92
CA CYS A 133 7.87 18.15 -1.96
C CYS A 133 6.88 17.08 -1.47
N GLY A 134 7.08 16.55 -0.27
CA GLY A 134 6.17 15.57 0.32
C GLY A 134 4.78 16.15 0.59
N LEU A 135 4.69 17.36 1.13
CA LEU A 135 3.42 18.07 1.35
C LEU A 135 2.72 18.38 0.03
N ALA A 136 3.46 18.81 -0.99
CA ALA A 136 2.92 19.05 -2.33
C ALA A 136 2.38 17.76 -2.96
N ALA A 137 3.09 16.64 -2.83
CA ALA A 137 2.65 15.33 -3.33
C ALA A 137 1.36 14.87 -2.63
N ILE A 138 1.29 14.96 -1.30
CA ILE A 138 0.08 14.61 -0.54
C ILE A 138 -1.09 15.53 -0.93
N SER A 139 -0.84 16.85 -1.02
CA SER A 139 -1.85 17.83 -1.42
C SER A 139 -2.37 17.56 -2.83
N SER A 140 -1.49 17.24 -3.77
CA SER A 140 -1.86 16.92 -5.15
C SER A 140 -2.84 15.75 -5.22
N VAL A 141 -2.65 14.72 -4.39
CA VAL A 141 -3.56 13.58 -4.34
C VAL A 141 -4.89 14.00 -3.72
N ILE A 142 -4.87 14.76 -2.63
CA ILE A 142 -6.11 15.23 -1.96
C ILE A 142 -6.95 16.09 -2.91
N TYR A 143 -6.31 17.02 -3.65
CA TYR A 143 -6.99 17.83 -4.65
C TYR A 143 -7.46 17.03 -5.87
N GLY A 144 -6.77 15.95 -6.24
CA GLY A 144 -7.20 15.06 -7.32
C GLY A 144 -8.29 14.06 -6.90
N ALA A 145 -8.48 13.85 -5.60
CA ALA A 145 -9.49 12.97 -5.03
C ALA A 145 -10.80 13.69 -4.64
N LEU A 146 -10.76 15.02 -4.52
CA LEU A 146 -11.90 15.93 -4.39
C LEU A 146 -12.53 16.20 -5.75
#